data_AF-A0A8B2HSJ5-F1
#
_entry.id   AF-A0A8B2HSJ5-F1
#
_cell.length_a   1.000
_cell.length_b   1.000
_cell.length_c   1.000
_cell.angle_alpha   90.00
_cell.angle_beta   90.00
_cell.angle_gamma   90.00
#
_symmetry.space_group_name_H-M   'P 1'
#
loop_
_entity.id
_entity.type
_entity.pdbx_description
1 polymer ?
#
loop_
_entity_poly.entity_id
_entity_poly.type
_entity_poly.pdbx_seq_one_letter_code
_entity_poly.pdbx_strand_id
1 'polypeptide(L)'
;MNKTNIVGKGDQRKVNPNWFTGKTWMKVLSEKIKSEDQDIYHVHFEKGSRTKLHAHNGNQVLIGVKGKGSLEIFKKYGSKKINFKIKRIQRITLLEGDIVHIPAKMLHTHGSIDKKKEFSHIAINIFPKKNSEYKTTWYESDFKTKATDVI
;
A
#
# COMPACT_ATOMS: atom_id res chain seq x y z
N MET A 1 14.86 -23.05 6.93
CA MET A 1 13.71 -22.42 6.25
C MET A 1 12.65 -22.09 7.28
N ASN A 2 12.16 -20.85 7.32
CA ASN A 2 11.16 -20.39 8.28
C ASN A 2 9.78 -20.30 7.64
N LYS A 3 8.71 -20.47 8.44
CA LYS A 3 7.32 -20.33 7.99
C LYS A 3 6.53 -19.40 8.92
N THR A 4 5.49 -18.77 8.38
CA THR A 4 4.51 -17.97 9.14
C THR A 4 3.11 -18.19 8.58
N ASN A 5 2.07 -17.70 9.26
CA ASN A 5 0.69 -17.77 8.77
C ASN A 5 0.01 -16.38 8.84
N ILE A 6 -0.93 -16.16 7.93
CA ILE A 6 -1.68 -14.90 7.82
C ILE A 6 -2.97 -14.90 8.65
N VAL A 7 -3.36 -16.03 9.23
CA VAL A 7 -4.62 -16.20 9.96
C VAL A 7 -4.56 -15.53 11.34
N GLY A 8 -5.71 -15.03 11.81
CA GLY A 8 -5.84 -14.41 13.14
C GLY A 8 -5.29 -12.99 13.23
N LYS A 9 -5.39 -12.39 14.42
CA LYS A 9 -5.03 -10.99 14.70
C LYS A 9 -3.75 -10.81 15.55
N GLY A 10 -2.98 -11.88 15.79
CA GLY A 10 -1.70 -11.79 16.50
C GLY A 10 -0.61 -11.07 15.68
N ASP A 11 0.54 -10.80 16.31
CA ASP A 11 1.74 -10.22 15.67
C ASP A 11 1.49 -8.89 14.92
N GLN A 12 0.56 -8.07 15.41
CA GLN A 12 0.30 -6.77 14.82
C GLN A 12 1.47 -5.82 15.06
N ARG A 13 1.92 -5.19 13.98
CA ARG A 13 2.84 -4.05 14.04
C ARG A 13 2.08 -2.78 14.38
N LYS A 14 2.68 -1.92 15.20
CA LYS A 14 2.25 -0.53 15.35
C LYS A 14 2.43 0.22 14.02
N VAL A 15 1.32 0.61 13.40
CA VAL A 15 1.32 1.39 12.15
C VAL A 15 1.36 2.88 12.43
N ASN A 16 2.00 3.65 11.54
CA ASN A 16 1.90 5.11 11.58
C ASN A 16 0.50 5.50 11.07
N PRO A 17 -0.37 6.13 11.87
CA PRO A 17 -1.71 6.49 11.45
C PRO A 17 -1.72 7.49 10.29
N ASN A 18 -0.65 8.28 10.13
CA ASN A 18 -0.55 9.27 9.06
C ASN A 18 -0.40 8.66 7.66
N TRP A 19 -0.15 7.36 7.55
CA TRP A 19 -0.10 6.66 6.24
C TRP A 19 -1.47 6.22 5.75
N PHE A 20 -2.53 6.40 6.53
CA PHE A 20 -3.85 5.87 6.21
C PHE A 20 -4.95 6.92 6.38
N THR A 21 -6.05 6.71 5.69
CA THR A 21 -7.33 7.37 5.97
C THR A 21 -8.22 6.32 6.63
N GLY A 22 -8.31 6.37 7.96
CA GLY A 22 -9.08 5.40 8.75
C GLY A 22 -8.26 4.23 9.29
N LYS A 23 -8.95 3.34 10.01
CA LYS A 23 -8.32 2.29 10.80
C LYS A 23 -7.73 1.19 9.91
N THR A 24 -6.43 0.93 10.13
CA THR A 24 -5.65 -0.08 9.41
C THR A 24 -4.74 -0.78 10.41
N TRP A 25 -4.47 -2.06 10.18
CA TRP A 25 -3.46 -2.80 10.94
C TRP A 25 -2.73 -3.76 9.99
N MET A 26 -1.54 -4.21 10.38
CA MET A 26 -0.76 -5.13 9.54
C MET A 26 0.15 -6.05 10.36
N LYS A 27 0.53 -7.16 9.74
CA LYS A 27 1.59 -8.07 10.19
C LYS A 27 2.83 -7.89 9.33
N VAL A 28 4.02 -8.02 9.92
CA VAL A 28 5.29 -8.08 9.17
C VAL A 28 5.66 -9.54 8.95
N LEU A 29 5.48 -10.03 7.73
CA LEU A 29 5.72 -11.42 7.36
C LEU A 29 7.20 -11.66 7.04
N SER A 30 7.87 -10.69 6.40
CA SER A 30 9.28 -10.77 6.00
C SER A 30 10.21 -11.09 7.17
N GLU A 31 10.00 -10.45 8.33
CA GLU A 31 10.78 -10.70 9.55
C GLU A 31 10.67 -12.15 10.03
N LYS A 32 9.45 -12.72 10.05
CA LYS A 32 9.22 -14.09 10.53
C LYS A 32 9.88 -15.13 9.61
N ILE A 33 9.83 -14.89 8.30
CA ILE A 33 10.42 -15.81 7.30
C ILE A 33 11.89 -15.52 6.97
N LYS A 34 12.48 -14.46 7.54
CA LYS A 34 13.86 -13.99 7.27
C LYS A 34 14.09 -13.66 5.79
N SER A 35 13.17 -12.89 5.20
CA SER A 35 13.29 -12.37 3.83
C SER A 35 14.24 -11.15 3.79
N GLU A 36 15.23 -11.16 2.90
CA GLU A 36 16.27 -10.11 2.84
C GLU A 36 16.08 -9.11 1.69
N ASP A 37 15.57 -9.55 0.54
CA ASP A 37 15.48 -8.73 -0.68
C ASP A 37 14.07 -8.13 -0.91
N GLN A 38 13.13 -8.44 -0.02
CA GLN A 38 11.78 -7.91 -0.04
C GLN A 38 11.17 -7.80 1.35
N ASP A 39 10.38 -6.75 1.49
CA ASP A 39 9.48 -6.56 2.62
C ASP A 39 8.13 -7.17 2.29
N ILE A 40 7.57 -7.97 3.21
CA ILE A 40 6.29 -8.65 3.01
C ILE A 40 5.37 -8.33 4.18
N TYR A 41 4.19 -7.79 3.87
CA TYR A 41 3.19 -7.43 4.86
C TYR A 41 1.85 -8.07 4.55
N HIS A 42 1.07 -8.36 5.58
CA HIS A 42 -0.38 -8.62 5.43
C HIS A 42 -1.13 -7.45 6.03
N VAL A 43 -1.80 -6.66 5.19
CA VAL A 43 -2.40 -5.38 5.56
C VAL A 43 -3.92 -5.50 5.54
N HIS A 44 -4.56 -4.98 6.58
CA HIS A 44 -6.01 -5.05 6.79
C HIS A 44 -6.62 -3.66 6.90
N PHE A 45 -7.57 -3.38 6.02
CA PHE A 45 -8.29 -2.12 5.90
C PHE A 45 -9.71 -2.29 6.43
N GLU A 46 -10.05 -1.60 7.52
CA GLU A 46 -11.39 -1.61 8.09
C GLU A 46 -12.25 -0.46 7.54
N LYS A 47 -13.52 -0.74 7.25
CA LYS A 47 -14.57 0.29 7.06
C LYS A 47 -14.22 1.35 6.02
N GLY A 48 -13.75 0.92 4.84
CA GLY A 48 -13.39 1.81 3.73
C GLY A 48 -12.07 2.53 3.94
N SER A 49 -11.26 2.10 4.91
CA SER A 49 -9.92 2.67 5.08
C SER A 49 -9.02 2.35 3.90
N ARG A 50 -8.04 3.22 3.68
CA ARG A 50 -7.07 3.10 2.59
C ARG A 50 -5.77 3.80 2.92
N THR A 51 -4.72 3.45 2.20
CA THR A 51 -3.44 4.15 2.22
C THR A 51 -3.62 5.60 1.76
N LYS A 52 -2.83 6.52 2.31
CA LYS A 52 -2.63 7.85 1.73
C LYS A 52 -2.01 7.72 0.34
N LEU A 53 -2.01 8.81 -0.42
CA LEU A 53 -1.40 8.80 -1.75
C LEU A 53 0.12 8.62 -1.60
N HIS A 54 0.72 7.68 -2.32
CA HIS A 54 2.14 7.38 -2.15
C HIS A 54 2.77 6.78 -3.39
N ALA A 55 4.10 6.71 -3.38
CA ALA A 55 4.91 6.04 -4.38
C ALA A 55 6.11 5.37 -3.72
N HIS A 56 6.58 4.28 -4.33
CA HIS A 56 7.73 3.52 -3.87
C HIS A 56 8.95 3.75 -4.76
N ASN A 57 10.15 3.66 -4.21
CA ASN A 57 11.38 3.65 -5.01
C ASN A 57 11.64 2.30 -5.69
N GLY A 58 11.01 1.22 -5.21
CA GLY A 58 11.03 -0.13 -5.79
C GLY A 58 9.64 -0.57 -6.26
N ASN A 59 9.55 -1.80 -6.76
CA ASN A 59 8.27 -2.36 -7.21
C ASN A 59 7.42 -2.82 -6.02
N GLN A 60 6.11 -2.96 -6.25
CA GLN A 60 5.20 -3.58 -5.29
C GLN A 60 4.29 -4.59 -5.99
N VAL A 61 4.03 -5.72 -5.34
CA VAL A 61 2.99 -6.67 -5.74
C VAL A 61 1.95 -6.74 -4.64
N LEU A 62 0.68 -6.64 -5.01
CA LEU A 62 -0.44 -6.85 -4.10
C LEU A 62 -1.16 -8.15 -4.46
N ILE A 63 -1.51 -8.93 -3.44
CA ILE A 63 -2.31 -10.16 -3.57
C ILE A 63 -3.54 -10.04 -2.67
N GLY A 64 -4.73 -9.96 -3.25
CA GLY A 64 -5.97 -9.86 -2.49
C GLY A 64 -6.23 -11.13 -1.68
N VAL A 65 -6.51 -10.97 -0.38
CA VAL A 65 -6.69 -12.09 0.55
C VAL A 65 -8.13 -12.18 1.06
N LYS A 66 -8.76 -11.05 1.36
CA LYS A 66 -10.11 -11.03 1.92
C LYS A 66 -10.87 -9.79 1.50
N GLY A 67 -12.15 -9.95 1.15
CA GLY A 67 -13.07 -8.86 0.85
C GLY A 67 -12.79 -8.19 -0.48
N LYS A 68 -13.24 -6.93 -0.60
CA LYS A 68 -13.19 -6.16 -1.84
C LYS A 68 -12.52 -4.82 -1.63
N GLY A 69 -11.43 -4.60 -2.37
CA GLY A 69 -10.66 -3.37 -2.35
C GLY A 69 -10.56 -2.72 -3.72
N SER A 70 -9.79 -1.65 -3.79
CA SER A 70 -9.37 -1.05 -5.06
C SER A 70 -7.98 -0.50 -4.98
N LEU A 71 -7.27 -0.55 -6.11
CA LEU A 71 -6.05 0.18 -6.39
C LEU A 71 -6.39 1.34 -7.34
N GLU A 72 -6.01 2.56 -6.96
CA GLU A 72 -6.21 3.75 -7.79
C GLU A 72 -4.86 4.35 -8.15
N ILE A 73 -4.63 4.57 -9.46
CA ILE A 73 -3.39 5.11 -10.01
C ILE A 73 -3.58 6.57 -10.42
N PHE A 74 -2.60 7.40 -10.10
CA PHE A 74 -2.63 8.84 -10.33
C PHE A 74 -1.45 9.29 -11.19
N LYS A 75 -1.72 10.19 -12.13
CA LYS A 75 -0.69 10.92 -12.86
C LYS A 75 -0.36 12.21 -12.13
N LYS A 76 0.93 12.45 -11.88
CA LYS A 76 1.47 13.72 -11.38
C LYS A 76 1.66 14.72 -12.53
N TYR A 77 1.33 15.97 -12.28
CA TYR A 77 1.56 17.09 -13.19
C TYR A 77 2.42 18.16 -12.53
N GLY A 78 3.41 18.64 -13.27
CA GLY A 78 4.42 19.59 -12.79
C GLY A 78 5.64 18.93 -12.18
N SER A 79 6.70 19.72 -11.97
CA SER A 79 8.02 19.28 -11.49
C SER A 79 8.24 19.46 -9.99
N LYS A 80 7.35 20.18 -9.29
CA LYS A 80 7.49 20.43 -7.85
C LYS A 80 7.47 19.12 -7.05
N LYS A 81 8.30 19.04 -6.01
CA LYS A 81 8.33 17.87 -5.10
C LYS A 81 7.05 17.74 -4.28
N ILE A 82 6.49 18.88 -3.86
CA ILE A 82 5.27 19.06 -3.07
C ILE A 82 4.34 20.04 -3.80
N ASN A 83 3.07 20.13 -3.38
CA ASN A 83 2.08 21.05 -3.96
C ASN A 83 1.94 20.91 -5.49
N PHE A 84 1.73 19.68 -5.96
CA PHE A 84 1.57 19.36 -7.37
C PHE A 84 0.15 18.87 -7.68
N LYS A 85 -0.25 18.99 -8.95
CA LYS A 85 -1.56 18.51 -9.40
C LYS A 85 -1.51 17.02 -9.68
N ILE A 86 -2.62 16.34 -9.39
CA ILE A 86 -2.80 14.92 -9.70
C ILE A 86 -4.08 14.70 -10.49
N LYS A 87 -4.15 13.62 -11.26
CA LYS A 87 -5.38 13.12 -11.86
C LYS A 87 -5.41 11.61 -11.75
N ARG A 88 -6.52 11.03 -11.26
CA ARG A 88 -6.71 9.58 -11.32
C ARG A 88 -6.81 9.16 -12.78
N ILE A 89 -5.96 8.21 -13.19
CA ILE A 89 -5.94 7.67 -14.55
C ILE A 89 -6.50 6.25 -14.62
N GLN A 90 -6.52 5.54 -13.49
CA GLN A 90 -7.03 4.17 -13.44
C GLN A 90 -7.59 3.85 -12.06
N ARG A 91 -8.61 3.00 -12.03
CA ARG A 91 -9.12 2.33 -10.83
C ARG A 91 -9.29 0.86 -11.15
N ILE A 92 -8.61 0.02 -10.39
CA ILE A 92 -8.62 -1.44 -10.51
C ILE A 92 -9.33 -1.97 -9.27
N THR A 93 -10.33 -2.84 -9.46
CA THR A 93 -10.95 -3.58 -8.34
C THR A 93 -10.00 -4.70 -7.94
N LEU A 94 -9.82 -4.92 -6.64
CA LEU A 94 -9.04 -6.03 -6.10
C LEU A 94 -9.95 -6.94 -5.27
N LEU A 95 -10.11 -8.19 -5.72
CA LEU A 95 -10.85 -9.25 -5.06
C LEU A 95 -9.89 -10.27 -4.42
N GLU A 96 -10.46 -11.24 -3.72
CA GLU A 96 -9.70 -12.37 -3.18
C GLU A 96 -9.07 -13.18 -4.33
N GLY A 97 -7.77 -13.44 -4.25
CA GLY A 97 -7.00 -14.14 -5.28
C GLY A 97 -6.42 -13.24 -6.37
N ASP A 98 -6.89 -12.00 -6.52
CA ASP A 98 -6.36 -11.07 -7.53
C ASP A 98 -4.91 -10.67 -7.20
N ILE A 99 -4.08 -10.57 -8.23
CA ILE A 99 -2.68 -10.16 -8.13
C ILE A 99 -2.44 -8.96 -9.03
N VAL A 100 -1.78 -7.92 -8.51
CA VAL A 100 -1.40 -6.75 -9.31
C VAL A 100 0.04 -6.34 -9.03
N HIS A 101 0.77 -6.00 -10.09
CA HIS A 101 2.09 -5.41 -10.02
C HIS A 101 2.01 -3.89 -10.20
N ILE A 102 2.67 -3.17 -9.30
CA ILE A 102 2.77 -1.72 -9.27
C ILE A 102 4.23 -1.35 -9.50
N PRO A 103 4.58 -0.77 -10.66
CA PRO A 103 5.95 -0.36 -10.95
C PRO A 103 6.47 0.72 -9.99
N ALA A 104 7.78 0.75 -9.83
CA ALA A 104 8.46 1.82 -9.08
C ALA A 104 8.03 3.22 -9.54
N LYS A 105 7.94 4.14 -8.58
CA LYS A 105 7.55 5.56 -8.73
C LYS A 105 6.11 5.80 -9.20
N MET A 106 5.29 4.74 -9.30
CA MET A 106 3.87 4.90 -9.61
C MET A 106 3.14 5.53 -8.42
N LEU A 107 2.43 6.64 -8.66
CA LEU A 107 1.68 7.33 -7.62
C LEU A 107 0.30 6.68 -7.47
N HIS A 108 -0.01 6.19 -6.28
CA HIS A 108 -1.19 5.35 -6.09
C HIS A 108 -1.73 5.37 -4.65
N THR A 109 -2.93 4.81 -4.47
CA THR A 109 -3.52 4.46 -3.17
C THR A 109 -4.32 3.18 -3.33
N HIS A 110 -4.44 2.41 -2.26
CA HIS A 110 -5.22 1.17 -2.22
C HIS A 110 -5.85 0.96 -0.84
N GLY A 111 -6.96 0.22 -0.81
CA GLY A 111 -7.69 -0.06 0.43
C GLY A 111 -9.09 -0.61 0.18
N SER A 112 -9.89 -0.67 1.25
CA SER A 112 -11.27 -1.12 1.19
C SER A 112 -12.15 -0.12 0.43
N ILE A 113 -13.07 -0.62 -0.40
CA ILE A 113 -14.06 0.23 -1.08
C ILE A 113 -15.38 0.35 -0.32
N ASP A 114 -15.56 -0.45 0.73
CA ASP A 114 -16.82 -0.57 1.46
C ASP A 114 -16.66 -0.03 2.88
N LYS A 115 -17.45 1.00 3.22
CA LYS A 115 -17.45 1.66 4.54
C LYS A 115 -17.87 0.74 5.70
N LYS A 116 -18.38 -0.46 5.42
CA LYS A 116 -18.84 -1.43 6.42
C LYS A 116 -18.02 -2.73 6.43
N LYS A 117 -17.24 -3.00 5.39
CA LYS A 117 -16.51 -4.27 5.24
C LYS A 117 -15.00 -4.08 5.31
N GLU A 118 -14.35 -5.17 5.67
CA GLU A 118 -12.90 -5.30 5.67
C GLU A 118 -12.40 -5.67 4.27
N PHE A 119 -11.21 -5.16 3.91
CA PHE A 119 -10.40 -5.67 2.82
C PHE A 119 -9.01 -6.00 3.36
N SER A 120 -8.40 -7.08 2.92
CA SER A 120 -6.99 -7.36 3.24
C SER A 120 -6.24 -7.89 2.03
N HIS A 121 -4.94 -7.59 1.98
CA HIS A 121 -4.04 -8.08 0.95
C HIS A 121 -2.65 -8.35 1.52
N ILE A 122 -1.89 -9.21 0.86
CA ILE A 122 -0.44 -9.28 1.03
C ILE A 122 0.19 -8.19 0.16
N ALA A 123 1.17 -7.48 0.69
CA ALA A 123 2.01 -6.54 -0.05
C ALA A 123 3.43 -7.08 -0.05
N ILE A 124 4.02 -7.22 -1.24
CA ILE A 124 5.42 -7.60 -1.44
C ILE A 124 6.12 -6.39 -2.05
N ASN A 125 6.95 -5.75 -1.23
CA ASN A 125 7.73 -4.58 -1.57
C ASN A 125 9.14 -5.02 -1.97
N ILE A 126 9.43 -4.94 -3.26
CA ILE A 126 10.67 -5.48 -3.85
C ILE A 126 11.72 -4.37 -3.89
N PHE A 127 12.91 -4.63 -3.35
CA PHE A 127 13.94 -3.62 -3.23
C PHE A 127 14.46 -3.20 -4.61
N PRO A 128 14.77 -1.91 -4.84
CA PRO A 128 15.26 -1.43 -6.14
C PRO A 128 16.53 -2.14 -6.60
N LYS A 129 17.40 -2.49 -5.64
CA LYS A 129 18.65 -3.24 -5.79
C LYS A 129 18.89 -4.04 -4.51
N LYS A 130 19.70 -5.10 -4.60
CA LYS A 130 20.17 -5.83 -3.43
C LYS A 130 20.87 -4.89 -2.44
N ASN A 131 20.62 -5.07 -1.14
CA ASN A 131 21.15 -4.23 -0.05
C ASN A 131 20.80 -2.73 -0.16
N SER A 132 19.72 -2.38 -0.88
CA SER A 132 19.23 -0.99 -0.94
C SER A 132 18.02 -0.79 -0.05
N GLU A 133 17.86 0.43 0.46
CA GLU A 133 16.72 0.80 1.30
C GLU A 133 15.45 0.93 0.45
N TYR A 134 14.39 0.22 0.84
CA TYR A 134 13.04 0.44 0.29
C TYR A 134 12.44 1.71 0.90
N LYS A 135 12.08 2.67 0.05
CA LYS A 135 11.51 3.96 0.46
C LYS A 135 10.12 4.12 -0.10
N THR A 136 9.23 4.57 0.77
CA THR A 136 7.89 5.03 0.40
C THR A 136 7.80 6.52 0.65
N THR A 137 7.40 7.29 -0.35
CA THR A 137 7.07 8.70 -0.19
C THR A 137 5.57 8.85 -0.08
N TRP A 138 5.10 9.31 1.06
CA TRP A 138 3.69 9.54 1.37
C TRP A 138 3.31 10.99 1.14
N TYR A 139 2.08 11.22 0.71
CA TYR A 139 1.56 12.54 0.44
C TYR A 139 0.20 12.79 1.07
N GLU A 140 0.01 13.99 1.60
CA GLU A 140 -1.35 14.51 1.83
C GLU A 140 -2.00 14.83 0.48
N SER A 141 -3.28 14.45 0.34
CA SER A 141 -4.00 14.60 -0.93
C SER A 141 -5.51 14.56 -0.74
N ASP A 142 -6.22 15.23 -1.64
CA ASP A 142 -7.68 15.13 -1.79
C ASP A 142 -8.11 13.91 -2.64
N PHE A 143 -7.15 13.11 -3.12
CA PHE A 143 -7.33 11.99 -4.06
C PHE A 143 -8.06 12.37 -5.36
N LYS A 144 -8.02 13.64 -5.75
CA LYS A 144 -8.74 14.14 -6.93
C LYS A 144 -7.88 15.08 -7.76
N THR A 145 -7.36 16.14 -7.16
CA THR A 145 -6.77 17.27 -7.89
C THR A 145 -5.38 17.66 -7.41
N LYS A 146 -5.04 17.42 -6.14
CA LYS A 146 -3.77 17.90 -5.57
C LYS A 146 -3.14 16.95 -4.57
N ALA A 147 -1.81 17.00 -4.51
CA ALA A 147 -1.01 16.48 -3.42
C ALA A 147 -0.16 17.61 -2.85
N THR A 148 -0.20 17.81 -1.52
CA THR A 148 0.41 18.97 -0.86
C THR A 148 1.72 18.60 -0.20
N ASP A 149 1.69 17.89 0.92
CA ASP A 149 2.82 17.72 1.82
C ASP A 149 3.37 16.30 1.78
N VAL A 150 4.64 16.12 2.16
CA VAL A 150 5.22 14.80 2.42
C VAL A 150 5.03 14.45 3.91
N ILE A 151 4.68 13.20 4.19
CA ILE A 151 4.38 12.70 5.54
C ILE A 151 5.25 11.50 5.91
#